data_AF-A0A0M0JBM4-F1
#
_entry.id   AF-A0A0M0JBM4-F1
#
_cell.length_a   1.000
_cell.length_b   1.000
_cell.length_c   1.000
_cell.angle_alpha   90.00
_cell.angle_beta   90.00
_cell.angle_gamma   90.00
#
_symmetry.space_group_name_H-M   'P 1'
#
loop_
_entity.id
_entity.type
_entity.pdbx_description
1 polymer ?
#
loop_
_entity_poly.entity_id
_entity_poly.type
_entity_poly.pdbx_seq_one_letter_code
_entity_poly.pdbx_strand_id
1 'polypeptide(L)'
;MAANGGTALFTLPPVERDFYMEHPAVAALDEREVARWRRQHHIEVTSRAPKPVRTFLEAAFPEFITAELEAAGFTAPTSIQMQAWPIALSGSDLIGLANTGSGKTLSFVLPALVHIVAQDYLQPGDGPIALVLAPTRELAVQIKSECDRFGASSGVTSSAIYGGVPKGPQQRDLQTGVELVVATPGRLLDFLDGGLTNLRRVTYLVLDEADRMLDLGFEPQLRQVMQQSRPDRQTLMCSATWPREVERLAREWLREPLMVTVDHADRLSANARVTQRFQICYSESEKHHAL
;
A
#
# COMPACT_ATOMS: atom_id res chain seq x y z
N MET A 1 1.64 -46.17 -19.75
CA MET A 1 0.50 -45.27 -20.02
C MET A 1 0.37 -44.35 -18.82
N ALA A 2 1.00 -43.18 -18.89
CA ALA A 2 0.93 -42.17 -17.86
C ALA A 2 -0.41 -41.45 -17.97
N ALA A 3 -1.19 -41.44 -16.88
CA ALA A 3 -2.42 -40.68 -16.79
C ALA A 3 -2.06 -39.19 -16.68
N ASN A 4 -2.41 -38.43 -17.72
CA ASN A 4 -2.41 -36.97 -17.73
C ASN A 4 -3.39 -36.47 -16.66
N GLY A 5 -2.87 -36.11 -15.49
CA GLY A 5 -3.55 -35.24 -14.54
C GLY A 5 -3.52 -33.81 -15.06
N GLY A 6 -4.40 -33.49 -16.01
CA GLY A 6 -4.67 -32.12 -16.40
C GLY A 6 -5.27 -31.39 -15.20
N THR A 7 -4.44 -30.62 -14.50
CA THR A 7 -4.89 -29.64 -13.52
C THR A 7 -5.80 -28.66 -14.24
N ALA A 8 -7.09 -28.70 -13.92
CA ALA A 8 -8.02 -27.65 -14.28
C ALA A 8 -7.43 -26.32 -13.78
N LEU A 9 -6.97 -25.48 -14.72
CA LEU A 9 -6.72 -24.07 -14.46
C LEU A 9 -8.06 -23.50 -14.00
N PHE A 10 -8.23 -23.35 -12.69
CA PHE A 10 -9.34 -22.59 -12.12
C PHE A 10 -9.38 -21.25 -12.85
N THR A 11 -10.40 -21.03 -13.66
CA THR A 11 -10.66 -19.73 -14.27
C THR A 11 -11.06 -18.81 -13.12
N LEU A 12 -10.07 -18.12 -12.55
CA LEU A 12 -10.30 -17.09 -11.56
C LEU A 12 -11.25 -16.04 -12.16
N PRO A 13 -12.21 -15.50 -11.39
CA PRO A 13 -13.05 -14.42 -11.87
C PRO A 13 -12.19 -13.26 -12.39
N PRO A 14 -12.55 -12.65 -13.54
CA PRO A 14 -11.83 -11.48 -14.05
C PRO A 14 -11.88 -10.37 -13.01
N VAL A 15 -10.85 -9.51 -13.02
CA VAL A 15 -10.71 -8.41 -12.07
C VAL A 15 -10.58 -7.15 -12.88
N GLU A 16 -11.51 -6.22 -12.69
CA GLU A 16 -11.36 -4.86 -13.18
C GLU A 16 -10.32 -4.14 -12.32
N ARG A 17 -9.36 -3.46 -12.95
CA ARG A 17 -8.24 -2.80 -12.27
C ARG A 17 -7.84 -1.45 -12.83
N ASP A 18 -8.20 -1.16 -14.07
CA ASP A 18 -7.89 0.11 -14.69
C ASP A 18 -9.11 1.02 -14.58
N PHE A 19 -9.05 1.88 -13.57
CA PHE A 19 -10.06 2.88 -13.25
C PHE A 19 -9.56 4.29 -13.56
N TYR A 20 -8.33 4.41 -14.07
CA TYR A 20 -7.69 5.71 -14.23
C TYR A 20 -8.24 6.42 -15.46
N MET A 21 -8.95 7.53 -15.21
CA MET A 21 -9.35 8.47 -16.25
C MET A 21 -8.46 9.70 -16.18
N GLU A 22 -7.53 9.83 -17.13
CA GLU A 22 -6.63 10.98 -17.17
C GLU A 22 -7.43 12.28 -17.35
N HIS A 23 -7.32 13.17 -16.37
CA HIS A 23 -8.00 14.47 -16.41
C HIS A 23 -7.51 15.31 -17.61
N PRO A 24 -8.37 16.04 -18.35
CA PRO A 24 -7.96 16.79 -19.54
C PRO A 24 -6.79 17.76 -19.31
N ALA A 25 -6.73 18.39 -18.13
CA ALA A 25 -5.63 19.27 -17.76
C ALA A 25 -4.28 18.56 -17.58
N VAL A 26 -4.30 17.27 -17.24
CA VAL A 26 -3.12 16.39 -17.14
C VAL A 26 -2.76 15.87 -18.53
N ALA A 27 -3.75 15.45 -19.32
CA ALA A 27 -3.57 15.01 -20.70
C ALA A 27 -2.92 16.10 -21.58
N ALA A 28 -3.26 17.37 -21.35
CA ALA A 28 -2.71 18.51 -22.05
C ALA A 28 -1.22 18.81 -21.76
N LEU A 29 -0.65 18.26 -20.67
CA LEU A 29 0.74 18.53 -20.30
C LEU A 29 1.71 17.91 -21.31
N ASP A 30 2.69 18.69 -21.76
CA ASP A 30 3.78 18.15 -22.56
C ASP A 30 4.85 17.44 -21.70
N GLU A 31 5.75 16.70 -22.34
CA GLU A 31 6.81 15.96 -21.63
C GLU A 31 7.77 16.87 -20.85
N ARG A 32 7.97 18.12 -21.31
CA ARG A 32 8.86 19.09 -20.64
C ARG A 32 8.20 19.65 -19.39
N GLU A 33 6.90 19.91 -19.43
CA GLU A 33 6.10 20.32 -18.28
C GLU A 33 6.04 19.21 -17.23
N VAL A 34 5.79 17.97 -17.65
CA VAL A 34 5.81 16.79 -16.76
C VAL A 34 7.18 16.63 -16.11
N ALA A 35 8.26 16.69 -16.89
CA ALA A 35 9.62 16.57 -16.37
C ALA A 35 9.97 17.70 -15.39
N ARG A 36 9.51 18.94 -15.67
CA ARG A 36 9.69 20.08 -14.79
C ARG A 36 8.94 19.90 -13.47
N TRP A 37 7.69 19.45 -13.54
CA TRP A 37 6.87 19.20 -12.36
C TRP A 37 7.48 18.11 -11.46
N ARG A 38 7.85 16.97 -12.06
CA ARG A 38 8.56 15.89 -11.37
C ARG A 38 9.83 16.39 -10.67
N ARG A 39 10.66 17.17 -11.37
CA ARG A 39 11.88 17.76 -10.80
C ARG A 39 11.58 18.72 -9.65
N GLN A 40 10.58 19.58 -9.78
CA GLN A 40 10.19 20.54 -8.74
C GLN A 40 9.71 19.85 -7.47
N HIS A 41 9.05 18.70 -7.61
CA HIS A 41 8.50 17.92 -6.50
C HIS A 41 9.41 16.76 -6.06
N HIS A 42 10.65 16.71 -6.57
CA HIS A 42 11.63 15.66 -6.29
C HIS A 42 11.11 14.24 -6.56
N ILE A 43 10.32 14.07 -7.62
CA ILE A 43 9.74 12.81 -8.07
C ILE A 43 10.61 12.22 -9.17
N GLU A 44 11.04 10.97 -8.99
CA GLU A 44 11.71 10.16 -10.00
C GLU A 44 10.87 8.93 -10.32
N VAL A 45 10.86 8.51 -11.58
CA VAL A 45 10.09 7.35 -12.06
C VAL A 45 10.96 6.50 -12.97
N THR A 46 10.98 5.19 -12.76
CA THR A 46 11.90 4.27 -13.47
C THR A 46 11.59 4.04 -14.95
N SER A 47 10.34 4.24 -15.37
CA SER A 47 9.91 4.02 -16.76
C SER A 47 8.73 4.94 -17.14
N ARG A 48 8.18 4.75 -18.35
CA ARG A 48 7.02 5.52 -18.81
C ARG A 48 5.80 5.18 -17.96
N ALA A 49 5.40 6.13 -17.13
CA ALA A 49 4.23 6.05 -16.26
C ALA A 49 3.18 7.11 -16.64
N PRO A 50 1.92 6.95 -16.20
CA PRO A 50 0.95 8.03 -16.16
C PRO A 50 1.54 9.34 -15.62
N LYS A 51 1.09 10.47 -16.15
CA LYS A 51 1.59 11.79 -15.74
C LYS A 51 1.18 12.07 -14.28
N PRO A 52 2.02 12.78 -13.51
CA PRO A 52 1.66 13.13 -12.14
C PRO A 52 0.49 14.13 -12.15
N VAL A 53 -0.45 13.93 -11.23
CA VAL A 53 -1.53 14.89 -10.97
C VAL A 53 -1.01 16.02 -10.08
N ARG A 54 -1.59 17.21 -10.18
CA ARG A 54 -1.17 18.39 -9.43
C ARG A 54 -2.15 18.77 -8.33
N THR A 55 -3.41 18.39 -8.48
CA THR A 55 -4.51 18.69 -7.55
C THR A 55 -5.35 17.43 -7.29
N PHE A 56 -6.18 17.44 -6.24
CA PHE A 56 -7.12 16.33 -5.99
C PHE A 56 -8.14 16.16 -7.11
N LEU A 57 -8.57 17.28 -7.72
CA LEU A 57 -9.49 17.26 -8.86
C LEU A 57 -8.88 16.52 -10.07
N GLU A 58 -7.60 16.75 -10.34
CA GLU A 58 -6.88 16.07 -11.42
C GLU A 58 -6.68 14.57 -11.18
N ALA A 59 -6.76 14.11 -9.93
CA ALA A 59 -6.75 12.68 -9.61
C ALA A 59 -8.01 11.94 -10.03
N ALA A 60 -9.08 12.66 -10.38
CA ALA A 60 -10.35 12.13 -10.85
C ALA A 60 -10.94 11.03 -9.95
N PHE A 61 -10.77 11.16 -8.63
CA PHE A 61 -11.37 10.25 -7.67
C PHE A 61 -12.91 10.35 -7.68
N PRO A 62 -13.63 9.28 -7.34
CA PRO A 62 -15.07 9.33 -7.12
C PRO A 62 -15.47 10.30 -6.00
N GLU A 63 -16.72 10.78 -6.04
CA GLU A 63 -17.24 11.80 -5.12
C GLU A 63 -17.11 11.41 -3.64
N PHE A 64 -17.25 10.12 -3.32
CA PHE A 64 -17.12 9.64 -1.95
C PHE A 64 -15.69 9.78 -1.39
N ILE A 65 -14.66 9.86 -2.24
CA ILE A 65 -13.28 10.13 -1.81
C ILE A 65 -13.01 11.62 -1.77
N THR A 66 -13.46 12.38 -2.76
CA THR A 66 -13.24 13.84 -2.80
C THR A 66 -13.90 14.54 -1.62
N ALA A 67 -15.12 14.13 -1.25
CA ALA A 67 -15.80 14.63 -0.05
C ALA A 67 -15.00 14.39 1.24
N GLU A 68 -14.38 13.21 1.39
CA GLU A 68 -13.57 12.89 2.58
C GLU A 68 -12.23 13.64 2.59
N LEU A 69 -11.61 13.87 1.42
CA LEU A 69 -10.41 14.71 1.29
C LEU A 69 -10.68 16.17 1.69
N GLU A 70 -11.83 16.71 1.28
CA GLU A 70 -12.29 18.05 1.64
C GLU A 70 -12.63 18.14 3.13
N ALA A 71 -13.39 17.19 3.66
CA ALA A 71 -13.72 17.10 5.09
C ALA A 71 -12.46 16.96 5.96
N ALA A 72 -11.42 16.30 5.44
CA ALA A 72 -10.11 16.18 6.08
C ALA A 72 -9.30 17.48 6.08
N GLY A 73 -9.71 18.50 5.30
CA GLY A 73 -9.03 19.78 5.19
C GLY A 73 -7.73 19.72 4.40
N PHE A 74 -7.55 18.71 3.55
CA PHE A 74 -6.36 18.65 2.71
C PHE A 74 -6.44 19.64 1.54
N THR A 75 -5.33 20.34 1.28
CA THR A 75 -5.30 21.42 0.28
C THR A 75 -4.60 21.04 -1.02
N ALA A 76 -3.66 20.08 -0.97
CA ALA A 76 -2.98 19.56 -2.14
C ALA A 76 -2.43 18.14 -1.88
N PRO A 77 -2.27 17.30 -2.91
CA PRO A 77 -1.58 16.02 -2.78
C PRO A 77 -0.10 16.20 -2.43
N THR A 78 0.47 15.23 -1.72
CA THR A 78 1.93 15.16 -1.52
C THR A 78 2.64 14.65 -2.76
N SER A 79 3.95 14.87 -2.89
CA SER A 79 4.73 14.46 -4.07
C SER A 79 4.59 12.96 -4.39
N ILE A 80 4.54 12.09 -3.37
CA ILE A 80 4.35 10.65 -3.60
C ILE A 80 2.92 10.36 -4.08
N GLN A 81 1.91 11.04 -3.54
CA GLN A 81 0.51 10.89 -3.95
C GLN A 81 0.28 11.35 -5.40
N MET A 82 0.88 12.49 -5.79
CA MET A 82 0.80 13.06 -7.14
C MET A 82 1.12 12.05 -8.23
N GLN A 83 2.12 11.19 -8.01
CA GLN A 83 2.56 10.21 -8.99
C GLN A 83 2.02 8.80 -8.72
N ALA A 84 1.83 8.41 -7.45
CA ALA A 84 1.35 7.08 -7.09
C ALA A 84 -0.12 6.84 -7.45
N TRP A 85 -1.01 7.81 -7.23
CA TRP A 85 -2.43 7.62 -7.54
C TRP A 85 -2.74 7.27 -8.99
N PRO A 86 -2.25 8.03 -10.01
CA PRO A 86 -2.56 7.68 -11.39
C PRO A 86 -1.98 6.31 -11.79
N ILE A 87 -0.88 5.87 -11.17
CA ILE A 87 -0.31 4.52 -11.38
C ILE A 87 -1.16 3.44 -10.71
N ALA A 88 -1.54 3.65 -9.46
CA ALA A 88 -2.32 2.68 -8.69
C ALA A 88 -3.74 2.53 -9.29
N LEU A 89 -4.37 3.63 -9.70
CA LEU A 89 -5.67 3.63 -10.36
C LEU A 89 -5.63 3.00 -11.76
N SER A 90 -4.47 2.97 -12.44
CA SER A 90 -4.32 2.31 -13.74
C SER A 90 -4.08 0.80 -13.61
N GLY A 91 -4.20 0.24 -12.41
CA GLY A 91 -4.06 -1.20 -12.15
C GLY A 91 -2.64 -1.75 -12.25
N SER A 92 -1.62 -0.88 -12.37
CA SER A 92 -0.22 -1.29 -12.46
C SER A 92 0.36 -1.55 -11.07
N ASP A 93 1.29 -2.51 -10.97
CA ASP A 93 2.05 -2.70 -9.75
C ASP A 93 2.95 -1.49 -9.49
N LEU A 94 3.11 -1.11 -8.22
CA LEU A 94 3.78 0.12 -7.83
C LEU A 94 4.78 -0.14 -6.70
N ILE A 95 5.97 0.44 -6.85
CA ILE A 95 6.94 0.58 -5.76
C ILE A 95 6.99 2.06 -5.38
N GLY A 96 6.59 2.41 -4.16
CA GLY A 96 6.62 3.77 -3.62
C GLY A 96 7.75 3.95 -2.60
N LEU A 97 8.80 4.68 -2.97
CA LEU A 97 9.91 5.04 -2.09
C LEU A 97 9.80 6.49 -1.67
N ALA A 98 9.54 6.72 -0.40
CA ALA A 98 9.48 8.06 0.16
C ALA A 98 9.73 8.02 1.67
N ASN A 99 10.15 9.14 2.24
CA ASN A 99 10.41 9.24 3.69
C ASN A 99 9.14 9.04 4.55
N THR A 100 9.30 8.78 5.84
CA THR A 100 8.19 8.77 6.80
C THR A 100 7.52 10.14 6.86
N GLY A 101 6.18 10.14 6.96
CA GLY A 101 5.38 11.37 6.96
C GLY A 101 5.18 12.02 5.58
N SER A 102 5.57 11.36 4.49
CA SER A 102 5.35 11.84 3.11
C SER A 102 3.93 11.59 2.57
N GLY A 103 3.06 10.94 3.35
CA GLY A 103 1.68 10.65 2.96
C GLY A 103 1.48 9.35 2.18
N LYS A 104 2.44 8.40 2.23
CA LYS A 104 2.37 7.08 1.55
C LYS A 104 1.08 6.31 1.83
N THR A 105 0.56 6.38 3.06
CA THR A 105 -0.66 5.66 3.44
C THR A 105 -1.82 5.99 2.51
N LEU A 106 -2.10 7.27 2.26
CA LEU A 106 -3.18 7.67 1.36
C LEU A 106 -2.83 7.45 -0.12
N SER A 107 -1.55 7.26 -0.47
CA SER A 107 -1.15 6.86 -1.83
C SER A 107 -1.69 5.48 -2.20
N PHE A 108 -1.85 4.56 -1.24
CA PHE A 108 -2.39 3.22 -1.50
C PHE A 108 -3.80 2.99 -0.94
N VAL A 109 -4.23 3.71 0.11
CA VAL A 109 -5.58 3.55 0.69
C VAL A 109 -6.66 4.07 -0.25
N LEU A 110 -6.51 5.27 -0.82
CA LEU A 110 -7.56 5.84 -1.67
C LEU A 110 -7.79 5.01 -2.95
N PRO A 111 -6.75 4.58 -3.68
CA PRO A 111 -6.95 3.67 -4.80
C PRO A 111 -7.51 2.30 -4.37
N ALA A 112 -7.17 1.79 -3.18
CA ALA A 112 -7.77 0.55 -2.67
C ALA A 112 -9.29 0.68 -2.48
N LEU A 113 -9.77 1.81 -1.98
CA LEU A 113 -11.20 2.07 -1.79
C LEU A 113 -11.94 2.13 -3.14
N VAL A 114 -11.37 2.82 -4.14
CA VAL A 114 -11.91 2.81 -5.51
C VAL A 114 -11.94 1.40 -6.08
N HIS A 115 -10.84 0.67 -5.93
CA HIS A 115 -10.71 -0.71 -6.40
C HIS A 115 -11.78 -1.63 -5.78
N ILE A 116 -12.00 -1.53 -4.46
CA ILE A 116 -13.00 -2.32 -3.73
C ILE A 116 -14.41 -2.04 -4.23
N VAL A 117 -14.79 -0.76 -4.35
CA VAL A 117 -16.14 -0.35 -4.77
C VAL A 117 -16.48 -0.82 -6.18
N ALA A 118 -15.47 -1.02 -7.03
CA ALA A 118 -15.63 -1.52 -8.38
C ALA A 118 -15.75 -3.06 -8.48
N GLN A 119 -15.56 -3.81 -7.39
CA GLN A 119 -15.74 -5.26 -7.39
C GLN A 119 -17.15 -5.66 -6.95
N ASP A 120 -17.54 -6.90 -7.27
CA ASP A 120 -18.77 -7.49 -6.72
C ASP A 120 -18.76 -7.48 -5.19
N TYR A 121 -19.92 -7.23 -4.59
CA TYR A 121 -20.11 -7.31 -3.14
C TYR A 121 -19.72 -8.68 -2.58
N LEU A 122 -19.16 -8.68 -1.37
CA LEU A 122 -18.78 -9.90 -0.66
C LEU A 122 -19.97 -10.84 -0.47
N GLN A 123 -19.73 -12.12 -0.71
CA GLN A 123 -20.66 -13.19 -0.37
C GLN A 123 -20.25 -13.85 0.96
N PRO A 124 -21.18 -14.51 1.67
CA PRO A 124 -20.84 -15.24 2.89
C PRO A 124 -19.69 -16.24 2.67
N GLY A 125 -18.64 -16.12 3.47
CA GLY A 125 -17.43 -16.95 3.37
C GLY A 125 -16.34 -16.41 2.44
N ASP A 126 -16.57 -15.28 1.76
CA ASP A 126 -15.53 -14.58 1.05
C ASP A 126 -14.48 -13.99 2.01
N GLY A 127 -13.24 -13.99 1.53
CA GLY A 127 -12.16 -13.22 2.14
C GLY A 127 -12.15 -11.76 1.68
N PRO A 128 -11.22 -10.93 2.17
CA PRO A 128 -11.12 -9.53 1.78
C PRO A 128 -10.79 -9.36 0.31
N ILE A 129 -11.15 -8.19 -0.22
CA ILE A 129 -10.79 -7.72 -1.57
C ILE A 129 -9.44 -7.03 -1.55
N ALA A 130 -9.18 -6.22 -0.53
CA ALA A 130 -7.90 -5.55 -0.32
C ALA A 130 -7.20 -6.03 0.96
N LEU A 131 -5.89 -6.25 0.85
CA LEU A 131 -5.04 -6.64 1.98
C LEU A 131 -3.86 -5.67 2.10
N VAL A 132 -3.67 -5.09 3.29
CA VAL A 132 -2.49 -4.29 3.63
C VAL A 132 -1.70 -5.03 4.71
N LEU A 133 -0.43 -5.33 4.43
CA LEU A 133 0.49 -5.91 5.40
C LEU A 133 1.36 -4.80 5.99
N ALA A 134 1.44 -4.77 7.32
CA ALA A 134 2.24 -3.82 8.08
C ALA A 134 3.11 -4.53 9.13
N PRO A 135 4.31 -4.01 9.46
CA PRO A 135 5.25 -4.65 10.38
C PRO A 135 4.79 -4.66 11.85
N THR A 136 4.01 -3.67 12.28
CA THR A 136 3.66 -3.49 13.70
C THR A 136 2.17 -3.36 13.90
N ARG A 137 1.72 -3.66 15.12
CA ARG A 137 0.32 -3.51 15.52
C ARG A 137 -0.11 -2.05 15.43
N GLU A 138 0.74 -1.15 15.89
CA GLU A 138 0.48 0.28 15.98
C GLU A 138 0.25 0.85 14.58
N LEU A 139 1.11 0.49 13.63
CA LEU A 139 0.95 0.90 12.24
C LEU A 139 -0.30 0.27 11.61
N ALA A 140 -0.58 -1.01 11.86
CA ALA A 140 -1.81 -1.65 11.35
C ALA A 140 -3.08 -0.92 11.84
N VAL A 141 -3.13 -0.53 13.12
CA VAL A 141 -4.25 0.24 13.68
C VAL A 141 -4.34 1.64 13.07
N GLN A 142 -3.20 2.30 12.85
CA GLN A 142 -3.17 3.63 12.23
C GLN A 142 -3.70 3.59 10.79
N ILE A 143 -3.23 2.65 9.97
CA ILE A 143 -3.69 2.48 8.59
C ILE A 143 -5.18 2.16 8.58
N LYS A 144 -5.66 1.26 9.46
CA LYS A 144 -7.09 0.93 9.59
C LYS A 144 -7.93 2.18 9.90
N SER A 145 -7.44 3.05 10.78
CA SER A 145 -8.11 4.32 11.08
C SER A 145 -8.24 5.23 9.86
N GLU A 146 -7.22 5.27 8.98
CA GLU A 146 -7.31 6.00 7.71
C GLU A 146 -8.30 5.32 6.75
N CYS A 147 -8.30 3.98 6.68
CA CYS A 147 -9.28 3.25 5.88
C CYS A 147 -10.73 3.53 6.33
N ASP A 148 -11.01 3.56 7.62
CA ASP A 148 -12.33 3.91 8.15
C ASP A 148 -12.72 5.34 7.82
N ARG A 149 -11.78 6.27 7.99
CA ARG A 149 -12.00 7.69 7.73
C ARG A 149 -12.38 7.93 6.27
N PHE A 150 -11.58 7.43 5.34
CA PHE A 150 -11.80 7.67 3.90
C PHE A 150 -12.80 6.69 3.27
N GLY A 151 -13.11 5.58 3.94
CA GLY A 151 -14.13 4.61 3.52
C GLY A 151 -15.54 4.89 4.06
N ALA A 152 -15.70 5.85 4.97
CA ALA A 152 -16.97 6.15 5.62
C ALA A 152 -18.11 6.42 4.62
N SER A 153 -17.82 7.20 3.57
CA SER A 153 -18.79 7.54 2.53
C SER A 153 -19.01 6.46 1.46
N SER A 154 -18.19 5.40 1.40
CA SER A 154 -18.34 4.31 0.42
C SER A 154 -19.00 3.05 0.98
N GLY A 155 -19.20 2.97 2.29
CA GLY A 155 -19.73 1.76 2.95
C GLY A 155 -18.74 0.60 3.00
N VAL A 156 -17.47 0.82 2.65
CA VAL A 156 -16.41 -0.17 2.73
C VAL A 156 -16.08 -0.44 4.20
N THR A 157 -16.08 -1.71 4.60
CA THR A 157 -15.71 -2.10 5.96
C THR A 157 -14.26 -2.52 6.04
N SER A 158 -13.62 -2.22 7.18
CA SER A 158 -12.22 -2.56 7.41
C SER A 158 -11.97 -3.13 8.81
N SER A 159 -11.00 -4.04 8.92
CA SER A 159 -10.55 -4.60 10.21
C SER A 159 -9.02 -4.69 10.31
N ALA A 160 -8.52 -4.57 11.54
CA ALA A 160 -7.11 -4.68 11.88
C ALA A 160 -6.81 -6.03 12.56
N ILE A 161 -5.93 -6.82 11.95
CA ILE A 161 -5.62 -8.20 12.33
C ILE A 161 -4.19 -8.30 12.83
N TYR A 162 -3.99 -8.44 14.14
CA TYR A 162 -2.65 -8.42 14.74
C TYR A 162 -2.57 -9.21 16.06
N GLY A 163 -1.33 -9.61 16.41
CA GLY A 163 -1.01 -10.41 17.60
C GLY A 163 -1.12 -9.68 18.95
N GLY A 164 -0.93 -10.40 20.05
CA GLY A 164 -0.86 -9.81 21.40
C GLY A 164 -2.20 -9.38 22.02
N VAL A 165 -3.31 -9.63 21.32
CA VAL A 165 -4.68 -9.41 21.82
C VAL A 165 -5.56 -10.66 21.57
N PRO A 166 -6.69 -10.83 22.29
CA PRO A 166 -7.61 -11.94 22.08
C PRO A 166 -8.06 -12.07 20.62
N LYS A 167 -8.16 -13.31 20.12
CA LYS A 167 -8.56 -13.60 18.73
C LYS A 167 -10.03 -13.29 18.47
N GLY A 168 -10.90 -13.49 19.46
CA GLY A 168 -12.36 -13.51 19.30
C GLY A 168 -13.00 -12.28 18.62
N PRO A 169 -12.61 -11.03 18.92
CA PRO A 169 -13.12 -9.87 18.19
C PRO A 169 -12.72 -9.89 16.71
N GLN A 170 -11.42 -10.09 16.41
CA GLN A 170 -10.91 -10.13 15.04
C GLN A 170 -11.51 -11.29 14.22
N GLN A 171 -11.79 -12.44 14.87
CA GLN A 171 -12.48 -13.57 14.25
C GLN A 171 -13.91 -13.22 13.82
N ARG A 172 -14.64 -12.48 14.67
CA ARG A 172 -16.01 -12.07 14.38
C ARG A 172 -16.06 -11.09 13.21
N ASP A 173 -15.13 -10.15 13.14
CA ASP A 173 -15.01 -9.24 12.01
C ASP A 173 -14.84 -10.02 10.70
N LEU A 174 -13.87 -10.95 10.65
CA LEU A 174 -13.61 -11.76 9.46
C LEU A 174 -14.78 -12.67 9.07
N GLN A 175 -15.50 -13.22 10.05
CA GLN A 175 -16.70 -14.05 9.81
C GLN A 175 -17.90 -13.24 9.30
N THR A 176 -18.00 -11.98 9.71
CA THR A 176 -19.04 -11.06 9.21
C THR A 176 -18.79 -10.68 7.76
N GLY A 177 -17.53 -10.71 7.33
CA GLY A 177 -17.08 -10.25 6.03
C GLY A 177 -16.56 -8.82 6.13
N VAL A 178 -15.34 -8.61 5.65
CA VAL A 178 -14.69 -7.30 5.58
C VAL A 178 -14.00 -7.12 4.25
N GLU A 179 -14.20 -6.00 3.57
CA GLU A 179 -13.63 -5.76 2.25
C GLU A 179 -12.13 -5.46 2.32
N LEU A 180 -11.69 -4.77 3.38
CA LEU A 180 -10.29 -4.37 3.59
C LEU A 180 -9.74 -4.93 4.91
N VAL A 181 -8.65 -5.68 4.82
CA VAL A 181 -7.91 -6.13 6.00
C VAL A 181 -6.56 -5.43 6.06
N VAL A 182 -6.25 -4.85 7.22
CA VAL A 182 -4.89 -4.41 7.57
C VAL A 182 -4.33 -5.39 8.58
N ALA A 183 -3.18 -6.00 8.33
CA ALA A 183 -2.69 -7.08 9.19
C ALA A 183 -1.19 -7.07 9.43
N THR A 184 -0.80 -7.56 10.62
CA THR A 184 0.57 -8.04 10.82
C THR A 184 0.69 -9.49 10.33
N PRO A 185 1.79 -9.89 9.66
CA PRO A 185 1.88 -11.18 8.97
C PRO A 185 1.58 -12.40 9.85
N GLY A 186 2.08 -12.40 11.09
CA GLY A 186 1.94 -13.56 11.99
C GLY A 186 0.49 -13.88 12.35
N ARG A 187 -0.33 -12.89 12.71
CA ARG A 187 -1.73 -13.13 13.08
C ARG A 187 -2.60 -13.46 11.87
N LEU A 188 -2.32 -12.82 10.72
CA LEU A 188 -3.02 -13.15 9.48
C LEU A 188 -2.82 -14.62 9.13
N LEU A 189 -1.56 -15.10 9.17
CA LEU A 189 -1.24 -16.47 8.81
C LEU A 189 -1.91 -17.48 9.76
N ASP A 190 -1.91 -17.22 11.06
CA ASP A 190 -2.65 -18.02 12.06
C ASP A 190 -4.15 -18.14 11.73
N PHE A 191 -4.76 -17.07 11.22
CA PHE A 191 -6.17 -17.11 10.79
C PHE A 191 -6.40 -17.79 9.44
N LEU A 192 -5.45 -17.69 8.51
CA LEU A 192 -5.48 -18.42 7.24
C LEU A 192 -5.34 -19.94 7.48
N ASP A 193 -4.36 -20.34 8.29
CA ASP A 193 -4.11 -21.74 8.65
C ASP A 193 -5.29 -22.34 9.43
N GLY A 194 -5.93 -21.54 10.28
CA GLY A 194 -7.15 -21.92 11.00
C GLY A 194 -8.43 -21.92 10.15
N GLY A 195 -8.36 -21.54 8.87
CA GLY A 195 -9.51 -21.48 7.97
C GLY A 195 -10.56 -20.41 8.33
N LEU A 196 -10.19 -19.39 9.11
CA LEU A 196 -11.08 -18.32 9.56
C LEU A 196 -11.30 -17.25 8.49
N THR A 197 -10.34 -17.11 7.58
CA THR A 197 -10.44 -16.27 6.38
C THR A 197 -9.67 -16.93 5.24
N ASN A 198 -9.67 -16.31 4.06
CA ASN A 198 -8.94 -16.78 2.89
C ASN A 198 -8.54 -15.58 2.02
N LEU A 199 -7.63 -15.78 1.05
CA LEU A 199 -7.16 -14.70 0.17
C LEU A 199 -7.68 -14.82 -1.27
N ARG A 200 -8.74 -15.60 -1.50
CA ARG A 200 -9.23 -15.91 -2.86
C ARG A 200 -9.75 -14.68 -3.60
N ARG A 201 -10.31 -13.73 -2.84
CA ARG A 201 -10.85 -12.45 -3.34
C ARG A 201 -9.83 -11.30 -3.30
N VAL A 202 -8.64 -11.50 -2.74
CA VAL A 202 -7.63 -10.44 -2.63
C VAL A 202 -7.12 -10.10 -4.02
N THR A 203 -7.47 -8.92 -4.48
CA THR A 203 -7.15 -8.41 -5.82
C THR A 203 -6.29 -7.16 -5.79
N TYR A 204 -6.15 -6.55 -4.61
CA TYR A 204 -5.27 -5.42 -4.31
C TYR A 204 -4.48 -5.73 -3.03
N LEU A 205 -3.15 -5.85 -3.13
CA LEU A 205 -2.28 -6.19 -2.00
C LEU A 205 -1.22 -5.12 -1.80
N VAL A 206 -1.07 -4.67 -0.56
CA VAL A 206 -0.06 -3.67 -0.17
C VAL A 206 0.92 -4.27 0.83
N LEU A 207 2.21 -4.02 0.61
CA LEU A 207 3.29 -4.23 1.56
C LEU A 207 3.76 -2.85 2.06
N ASP A 208 3.33 -2.42 3.24
CA ASP A 208 3.76 -1.13 3.82
C ASP A 208 4.93 -1.32 4.79
N GLU A 209 5.90 -0.41 4.75
CA GLU A 209 7.22 -0.54 5.40
C GLU A 209 7.88 -1.89 5.10
N ALA A 210 8.02 -2.20 3.81
CA ALA A 210 8.54 -3.49 3.35
C ALA A 210 9.96 -3.79 3.89
N ASP A 211 10.84 -2.79 3.91
CA ASP A 211 12.16 -2.87 4.56
C ASP A 211 12.06 -3.30 6.02
N ARG A 212 11.17 -2.64 6.79
CA ARG A 212 10.98 -2.93 8.20
C ARG A 212 10.44 -4.33 8.45
N MET A 213 9.57 -4.83 7.58
CA MET A 213 9.08 -6.21 7.68
C MET A 213 10.22 -7.23 7.53
N LEU A 214 11.24 -6.95 6.72
CA LEU A 214 12.41 -7.83 6.59
C LEU A 214 13.34 -7.75 7.79
N ASP A 215 13.57 -6.55 8.33
CA ASP A 215 14.35 -6.38 9.57
C ASP A 215 13.78 -7.20 10.73
N LEU A 216 12.45 -7.33 10.77
CA LEU A 216 11.72 -8.10 11.79
C LEU A 216 11.64 -9.60 11.46
N GLY A 217 12.21 -10.04 10.34
CA GLY A 217 12.24 -11.44 9.94
C GLY A 217 10.90 -11.99 9.44
N PHE A 218 10.00 -11.14 8.93
CA PHE A 218 8.69 -11.58 8.44
C PHE A 218 8.72 -12.18 7.02
N GLU A 219 9.88 -12.25 6.34
CA GLU A 219 9.95 -12.78 4.98
C GLU A 219 9.27 -14.16 4.81
N PRO A 220 9.48 -15.16 5.70
CA PRO A 220 8.83 -16.46 5.55
C PRO A 220 7.29 -16.35 5.57
N GLN A 221 6.73 -15.55 6.48
CA GLN A 221 5.29 -15.35 6.60
C GLN A 221 4.73 -14.58 5.40
N LEU A 222 5.44 -13.54 4.94
CA LEU A 222 5.06 -12.80 3.74
C LEU A 222 5.00 -13.73 2.53
N ARG A 223 6.01 -14.58 2.34
CA ARG A 223 6.05 -15.56 1.25
C ARG A 223 4.86 -16.51 1.28
N GLN A 224 4.44 -16.99 2.46
CA GLN A 224 3.25 -17.82 2.60
C GLN A 224 1.96 -17.08 2.24
N VAL A 225 1.83 -15.81 2.65
CA VAL A 225 0.68 -14.96 2.28
C VAL A 225 0.63 -14.75 0.76
N MET A 226 1.76 -14.42 0.13
CA MET A 226 1.84 -14.22 -1.32
C MET A 226 1.46 -15.49 -2.09
N GLN A 227 1.88 -16.67 -1.63
CA GLN A 227 1.55 -17.96 -2.25
C GLN A 227 0.07 -18.34 -2.14
N GLN A 228 -0.63 -17.89 -1.10
CA GLN A 228 -2.06 -18.14 -0.91
C GLN A 228 -2.95 -17.13 -1.64
N SER A 229 -2.40 -15.99 -2.04
CA SER A 229 -3.10 -14.97 -2.82
C SER A 229 -3.09 -15.28 -4.32
N ARG A 230 -4.08 -14.78 -5.06
CA ARG A 230 -4.16 -14.98 -6.51
C ARG A 230 -2.98 -14.32 -7.25
N PRO A 231 -2.41 -14.96 -8.29
CA PRO A 231 -1.20 -14.48 -8.95
C PRO A 231 -1.41 -13.24 -9.82
N ASP A 232 -2.66 -12.99 -10.22
CA ASP A 232 -2.99 -11.86 -11.06
C ASP A 232 -3.25 -10.59 -10.25
N ARG A 233 -3.35 -10.59 -8.92
CA ARG A 233 -3.60 -9.37 -8.09
C ARG A 233 -2.70 -8.18 -8.45
N GLN A 234 -3.19 -6.96 -8.21
CA GLN A 234 -2.33 -5.77 -8.18
C GLN A 234 -1.54 -5.74 -6.88
N THR A 235 -0.23 -5.49 -6.95
CA THR A 235 0.65 -5.43 -5.78
C THR A 235 1.36 -4.08 -5.69
N LEU A 236 1.24 -3.44 -4.52
CA LEU A 236 1.91 -2.21 -4.18
C LEU A 236 2.90 -2.47 -3.05
N MET A 237 4.11 -1.94 -3.18
CA MET A 237 5.15 -2.01 -2.16
C MET A 237 5.55 -0.60 -1.76
N CYS A 238 5.42 -0.25 -0.49
CA CYS A 238 5.81 1.03 0.07
C CYS A 238 6.97 0.84 1.05
N SER A 239 8.01 1.65 0.91
CA SER A 239 9.21 1.55 1.74
C SER A 239 9.85 2.92 1.95
N ALA A 240 10.59 3.09 3.05
CA ALA A 240 11.43 4.27 3.26
C ALA A 240 12.83 4.07 2.67
N THR A 241 13.33 2.83 2.69
CA THR A 241 14.64 2.47 2.16
C THR A 241 14.55 1.40 1.07
N TRP A 242 15.61 1.26 0.28
CA TRP A 242 15.68 0.30 -0.84
C TRP A 242 16.94 -0.58 -0.83
N PRO A 243 17.13 -1.41 0.21
CA PRO A 243 18.23 -2.38 0.24
C PRO A 243 17.99 -3.52 -0.76
N ARG A 244 19.06 -4.29 -1.06
CA ARG A 244 19.04 -5.38 -2.06
C ARG A 244 18.00 -6.46 -1.73
N GLU A 245 17.74 -6.68 -0.45
CA GLU A 245 16.78 -7.65 0.06
C GLU A 245 15.36 -7.25 -0.31
N VAL A 246 15.01 -5.96 -0.16
CA VAL A 246 13.69 -5.43 -0.58
C VAL A 246 13.58 -5.43 -2.09
N GLU A 247 14.64 -5.03 -2.80
CA GLU A 247 14.68 -5.09 -4.27
C GLU A 247 14.43 -6.52 -4.79
N ARG A 248 15.04 -7.53 -4.15
CA ARG A 248 14.84 -8.95 -4.49
C ARG A 248 13.37 -9.35 -4.33
N LEU A 249 12.74 -8.98 -3.22
CA LEU A 249 11.33 -9.30 -3.00
C LEU A 249 10.43 -8.60 -4.01
N ALA A 250 10.72 -7.35 -4.33
CA ALA A 250 9.97 -6.60 -5.32
C ALA A 250 9.99 -7.29 -6.69
N ARG A 251 11.17 -7.74 -7.13
CA ARG A 251 11.34 -8.51 -8.38
C ARG A 251 10.62 -9.85 -8.37
N GLU A 252 10.49 -10.49 -7.21
CA GLU A 252 9.84 -11.79 -7.07
C GLU A 252 8.31 -11.67 -7.07
N TRP A 253 7.79 -10.60 -6.48
CA TRP A 253 6.38 -10.50 -6.10
C TRP A 253 5.55 -9.53 -6.92
N LEU A 254 6.18 -8.56 -7.59
CA LEU A 254 5.50 -7.57 -8.42
C LEU A 254 5.72 -7.88 -9.90
N ARG A 255 4.72 -7.56 -10.72
CA ARG A 255 4.73 -7.74 -12.18
C ARG A 255 4.91 -6.41 -12.88
N GLU A 256 6.04 -6.25 -13.57
CA GLU A 256 6.39 -5.04 -14.33
C GLU A 256 6.13 -3.73 -13.55
N PRO A 257 6.59 -3.62 -12.29
CA PRO A 257 6.20 -2.51 -11.43
C PRO A 257 6.77 -1.18 -11.92
N LEU A 258 5.98 -0.13 -11.77
CA LEU A 258 6.44 1.25 -11.86
C LEU A 258 7.01 1.66 -10.50
N MET A 259 8.23 2.15 -10.46
CA MET A 259 8.84 2.63 -9.22
C MET A 259 8.84 4.15 -9.20
N VAL A 260 8.27 4.70 -8.12
CA VAL A 260 8.19 6.13 -7.83
C VAL A 260 9.03 6.41 -6.61
N THR A 261 9.94 7.36 -6.76
CA THR A 261 10.89 7.73 -5.73
C THR A 261 10.76 9.22 -5.42
N VAL A 262 10.63 9.58 -4.14
CA VAL A 262 10.45 10.96 -3.68
C VAL A 262 11.47 11.31 -2.61
N ASP A 263 12.12 12.45 -2.77
CA ASP A 263 13.13 12.99 -1.83
C ASP A 263 14.34 12.07 -1.59
N HIS A 264 14.56 11.11 -2.48
CA HIS A 264 15.58 10.07 -2.33
C HIS A 264 16.90 10.51 -2.99
N ALA A 265 17.52 11.56 -2.47
CA ALA A 265 18.81 12.03 -2.95
C ALA A 265 19.94 11.06 -2.57
N ASP A 266 20.25 10.06 -3.42
CA ASP A 266 21.46 9.19 -3.50
C ASP A 266 22.10 8.60 -2.21
N ARG A 267 21.57 8.89 -1.02
CA ARG A 267 22.04 8.48 0.30
C ARG A 267 20.84 8.45 1.23
N LEU A 268 20.81 7.49 2.15
CA LEU A 268 19.87 7.45 3.28
C LEU A 268 19.65 8.87 3.83
N SER A 269 18.51 9.47 3.50
CA SER A 269 18.19 10.85 3.84
C SER A 269 17.07 10.80 4.88
N ALA A 270 17.36 11.29 6.09
CA ALA A 270 16.32 11.49 7.08
C ALA A 270 15.47 12.70 6.68
N ASN A 271 14.20 12.71 7.11
CA ASN A 271 13.26 13.78 6.77
C ASN A 271 13.84 15.16 7.15
N ALA A 272 13.91 16.07 6.17
CA ALA A 272 14.51 17.40 6.34
C ALA A 272 13.82 18.28 7.40
N ARG A 273 12.60 17.95 7.81
CA ARG A 273 11.87 18.64 8.89
C ARG A 273 12.32 18.23 10.30
N VAL A 274 13.13 17.17 10.42
CA VAL A 274 13.65 16.69 11.71
C VAL A 274 15.02 17.29 11.96
N THR A 275 15.12 18.19 12.95
CA THR A 275 16.41 18.71 13.41
C THR A 275 17.20 17.61 14.10
N GLN A 276 18.27 17.15 13.46
CA GLN A 276 19.16 16.12 14.02
C GLN A 276 20.32 16.77 14.77
N ARG A 277 20.49 16.42 16.05
CA ARG A 277 21.61 16.85 16.89
C ARG A 277 22.35 15.62 17.39
N PHE A 278 23.67 15.68 17.36
CA PHE A 278 24.55 14.61 17.83
C PHE A 278 25.50 15.18 18.88
N GLN A 279 25.69 14.47 19.99
CA GLN A 279 26.69 14.78 20.99
C GLN A 279 27.59 13.56 21.20
N ILE A 280 28.87 13.72 20.91
CA ILE A 280 29.87 12.67 21.17
C ILE A 280 30.25 12.76 22.64
N CYS A 281 30.09 11.67 23.37
CA CYS A 281 30.46 11.56 24.78
C CYS A 281 31.63 10.57 24.89
N TYR A 282 32.69 10.95 25.58
CA TYR A 282 33.89 10.14 25.81
C TYR A 282 33.88 9.43 27.18
N SER A 283 32.88 9.73 28.03
CA SER A 283 32.62 9.03 29.28
C SER A 283 31.11 8.90 29.57
N GLU A 284 30.72 7.96 30.44
CA GLU A 284 29.33 7.85 30.88
C GLU A 284 28.85 9.09 31.65
N SER A 285 29.73 9.72 32.43
CA SER A 285 29.40 10.95 33.16
C SER A 285 29.05 12.11 32.20
N GLU A 286 29.74 12.22 31.06
CA GLU A 286 29.40 13.21 30.02
C GLU A 286 28.03 12.91 29.40
N LYS A 287 27.71 11.64 29.16
CA LYS A 287 26.41 11.23 28.62
C LYS A 287 25.25 11.61 29.53
N HIS A 288 25.42 11.51 30.85
CA HIS A 288 24.38 11.88 31.81
C HIS A 288 24.09 13.38 31.88
N HIS A 289 25.06 14.23 31.50
CA HIS A 289 24.89 15.69 31.41
C HIS A 289 24.47 16.15 30.01
N ALA A 290 24.48 15.25 29.04
CA ALA A 290 24.21 15.48 27.64
C ALA A 290 22.73 15.23 27.29
N LEU A 291 21.79 15.86 28.01
CA LEU A 291 20.37 15.96 27.63
C LEU A 291 19.72 17.14 28.37
#